data_AF-A0A819CTB0-F1
#
_entry.id   AF-A0A819CTB0-F1
#
_cell.length_a   1.000
_cell.length_b   1.000
_cell.length_c   1.000
_cell.angle_alpha   90.00
_cell.angle_beta   90.00
_cell.angle_gamma   90.00
#
_symmetry.space_group_name_H-M   'P 1'
#
loop_
_entity.id
_entity.type
_entity.pdbx_description
1 polymer ?
#
loop_
_entity_poly.entity_id
_entity_poly.type
_entity_poly.pdbx_seq_one_letter_code
_entity_poly.pdbx_strand_id
1 'polypeptide(L)'
;GTTAIFNAIHWIESSYWDGRYAIVVMGDIAVYAKGNARPTGGAGACALLIGPNAPIVFEPGCRSTYMKHVYDFYKPNLSSPYPVVDGQLSVQCYTSALDACYTQYCTKAQMNNESHSNQSSVNEVNLSTFAGIVFHTPYVKLTQKSLSRLYLNDIIRGCSYIPSPLVEKYKGKIDLDSSMNDKELERDLIEKSREVYEQKTLPGLYFSQNMGNMYTPSVYYSLFSFLSSQTNDEQLYGRRILLFSYGSGLASSMYSIICRKVHDSRFTLAQIQKSVKQARHILDNERTELEPDLMDKLLLEREEKDHKAPFTPTQPSEVLKSGNMYLQSVDKNYRRYYEKFSGNNDTTDNKTIQKLYTEYFQTHQTNDNTH
;
A
#
# COMPACT_ATOMS: atom_id res chain seq x y z
N GLY A 1 -5.36 2.70 7.61
CA GLY A 1 -5.10 1.27 7.35
C GLY A 1 -4.53 0.58 8.59
N THR A 2 -3.21 0.56 8.73
CA THR A 2 -2.48 -0.24 9.73
C THR A 2 -2.90 -0.03 11.18
N THR A 3 -3.07 1.21 11.63
CA THR A 3 -3.56 1.48 13.00
C THR A 3 -4.92 0.85 13.26
N ALA A 4 -5.83 0.86 12.28
CA ALA A 4 -7.16 0.28 12.44
C ALA A 4 -7.10 -1.25 12.54
N ILE A 5 -6.17 -1.91 11.82
CA ILE A 5 -5.92 -3.35 11.98
C ILE A 5 -5.41 -3.65 13.38
N PHE A 6 -4.40 -2.91 13.85
CA PHE A 6 -3.87 -3.12 15.20
C PHE A 6 -4.95 -2.93 16.27
N ASN A 7 -5.77 -1.88 16.14
CA ASN A 7 -6.88 -1.67 17.07
C ASN A 7 -7.92 -2.79 17.02
N ALA A 8 -8.21 -3.33 15.84
CA ALA A 8 -9.12 -4.46 15.68
C ALA A 8 -8.58 -5.75 16.33
N ILE A 9 -7.29 -6.04 16.16
CA ILE A 9 -6.62 -7.16 16.82
C ILE A 9 -6.64 -6.95 18.34
N HIS A 10 -6.27 -5.77 18.83
CA HIS A 10 -6.31 -5.46 20.26
C HIS A 10 -7.72 -5.59 20.83
N TRP A 11 -8.76 -5.18 20.09
CA TRP A 11 -10.15 -5.35 20.53
C TRP A 11 -10.52 -6.84 20.63
N ILE A 12 -10.20 -7.65 19.62
CA ILE A 12 -10.46 -9.10 19.61
C ILE A 12 -9.72 -9.81 20.76
N GLU A 13 -8.50 -9.38 21.08
CA GLU A 13 -7.69 -9.95 22.16
C GLU A 13 -8.02 -9.37 23.55
N SER A 14 -8.94 -8.41 23.65
CA SER A 14 -9.30 -7.76 24.92
C SER A 14 -10.47 -8.46 25.63
N SER A 15 -10.67 -8.09 26.90
CA SER A 15 -11.86 -8.48 27.67
C SER A 15 -13.18 -7.86 27.15
N TYR A 16 -13.12 -6.94 26.18
CA TYR A 16 -14.29 -6.32 25.55
C TYR A 16 -14.71 -7.02 24.26
N TRP A 17 -14.00 -8.08 23.84
CA TRP A 17 -14.42 -8.87 22.70
C TRP A 17 -15.70 -9.64 23.02
N ASP A 18 -16.67 -9.57 22.12
CA ASP A 18 -17.99 -10.18 22.28
C ASP A 18 -18.23 -11.37 21.35
N GLY A 19 -17.15 -11.93 20.79
CA GLY A 19 -17.21 -13.07 19.87
C GLY A 19 -17.41 -12.71 18.40
N ARG A 20 -17.66 -11.44 18.06
CA ARG A 20 -17.89 -11.01 16.67
C ARG A 20 -16.59 -10.72 15.92
N TYR A 21 -16.66 -10.73 14.59
CA TYR A 21 -15.55 -10.28 13.75
C TYR A 21 -15.40 -8.76 13.79
N ALA A 22 -14.16 -8.28 13.63
CA ALA A 22 -13.90 -6.90 13.30
C ALA A 22 -13.81 -6.73 11.77
N ILE A 23 -14.31 -5.61 11.25
CA ILE A 23 -14.15 -5.22 9.85
C ILE A 23 -13.32 -3.94 9.82
N VAL A 24 -12.17 -3.99 9.14
CA VAL A 24 -11.34 -2.82 8.90
C VAL A 24 -11.47 -2.41 7.46
N VAL A 25 -11.96 -1.20 7.22
CA VAL A 25 -12.04 -0.59 5.90
C VAL A 25 -10.94 0.46 5.78
N MET A 26 -10.29 0.49 4.62
CA MET A 26 -9.33 1.53 4.28
C MET A 26 -9.48 1.87 2.81
N GLY A 27 -9.36 3.15 2.49
CA GLY A 27 -9.49 3.62 1.13
C GLY A 27 -9.14 5.09 1.05
N ASP A 28 -8.55 5.46 -0.08
CA ASP A 28 -8.16 6.84 -0.34
C ASP A 28 -8.24 7.14 -1.84
N ILE A 29 -8.30 8.43 -2.12
CA ILE A 29 -8.12 9.01 -3.45
C ILE A 29 -6.88 9.91 -3.36
N ALA A 30 -5.75 9.41 -3.84
CA ALA A 30 -4.47 10.10 -3.85
C ALA A 30 -4.36 11.00 -5.08
N VAL A 31 -4.58 12.30 -4.88
CA VAL A 31 -4.54 13.32 -5.92
C VAL A 31 -3.50 14.40 -5.59
N TYR A 32 -2.85 14.89 -6.63
CA TYR A 32 -1.78 15.89 -6.54
C TYR A 32 -2.01 17.00 -7.57
N ALA A 33 -1.58 18.21 -7.21
CA ALA A 33 -1.54 19.34 -8.12
C ALA A 33 -0.70 19.03 -9.38
N LYS A 34 -0.86 19.85 -10.42
CA LYS A 34 -0.09 19.71 -11.66
C LYS A 34 1.41 19.78 -11.37
N GLY A 35 2.17 18.79 -11.84
CA GLY A 35 3.61 18.69 -11.61
C GLY A 35 4.07 17.24 -11.43
N ASN A 36 5.32 17.07 -10.98
CA ASN A 36 6.01 15.78 -10.94
C ASN A 36 5.36 14.74 -10.00
N ALA A 37 4.53 15.16 -9.04
CA ALA A 37 3.85 14.24 -8.13
C ALA A 37 2.56 13.65 -8.73
N ARG A 38 1.94 14.30 -9.72
CA ARG A 38 0.66 13.84 -10.33
C ARG A 38 0.70 12.40 -10.84
N PRO A 39 1.75 11.93 -11.54
CA PRO A 39 1.84 10.55 -12.00
C PRO A 39 1.94 9.49 -10.88
N THR A 40 2.16 9.91 -9.63
CA THR A 40 2.19 9.02 -8.47
C THR A 40 0.84 8.90 -7.75
N GLY A 41 -0.21 9.54 -8.28
CA GLY A 41 -1.57 9.41 -7.77
C GLY A 41 -2.14 8.00 -7.93
N GLY A 42 -3.36 7.82 -7.44
CA GLY A 42 -4.07 6.54 -7.49
C GLY A 42 -5.31 6.57 -6.60
N ALA A 43 -6.13 5.54 -6.70
CA ALA A 43 -7.30 5.40 -5.85
C ALA A 43 -7.60 3.91 -5.62
N GLY A 44 -8.05 3.59 -4.42
CA GLY A 44 -8.38 2.22 -4.07
C GLY A 44 -8.96 2.12 -2.67
N ALA A 45 -9.66 1.03 -2.42
CA ALA A 45 -10.19 0.70 -1.11
C ALA A 45 -10.22 -0.82 -0.92
N CYS A 46 -9.96 -1.28 0.29
CA CYS A 46 -10.15 -2.67 0.67
C CYS A 46 -10.80 -2.79 2.05
N ALA A 47 -11.44 -3.93 2.28
CA ALA A 47 -11.99 -4.31 3.56
C ALA A 47 -11.37 -5.63 4.02
N LEU A 48 -10.97 -5.69 5.29
CA LEU A 48 -10.37 -6.84 5.92
C LEU A 48 -11.28 -7.33 7.04
N LEU A 49 -11.66 -8.60 6.98
CA LEU A 49 -12.34 -9.28 8.08
C LEU A 49 -11.28 -9.87 9.02
N ILE A 50 -11.31 -9.47 10.28
CA ILE A 50 -10.35 -9.88 11.31
C ILE A 50 -11.08 -10.70 12.37
N GLY A 51 -10.49 -11.83 12.74
CA GLY A 51 -11.09 -12.77 13.68
C GLY A 51 -10.10 -13.81 14.19
N PRO A 52 -10.51 -14.59 15.20
CA PRO A 52 -9.74 -15.73 15.66
C PRO A 52 -9.62 -16.77 14.55
N ASN A 53 -8.63 -17.63 14.66
CA ASN A 53 -8.40 -18.74 13.75
C ASN A 53 -8.19 -18.32 12.26
N ALA A 54 -7.66 -17.13 12.00
CA ALA A 54 -7.39 -16.65 10.64
C ALA A 54 -6.28 -17.46 9.90
N PRO A 55 -6.33 -17.59 8.57
CA PRO A 55 -5.26 -18.22 7.77
C PRO A 55 -4.01 -17.34 7.64
N ILE A 56 -4.13 -16.05 7.98
CA ILE A 56 -3.04 -15.08 8.06
C ILE A 56 -3.04 -14.55 9.49
N VAL A 57 -1.97 -14.81 10.23
CA VAL A 57 -1.86 -14.50 11.66
C VAL A 57 -0.80 -13.44 11.86
N PHE A 58 -1.12 -12.36 12.56
CA PHE A 58 -0.14 -11.36 12.97
C PHE A 58 0.73 -11.94 14.09
N GLU A 59 2.05 -11.78 14.01
CA GLU A 59 2.94 -12.31 15.03
C GLU A 59 2.94 -11.43 16.29
N PRO A 60 2.50 -11.95 17.45
CA PRO A 60 2.53 -11.20 18.71
C PRO A 60 3.97 -10.82 19.10
N GLY A 61 4.14 -9.64 19.68
CA GLY A 61 5.44 -9.15 20.14
C GLY A 61 6.43 -8.73 19.03
N CYS A 62 6.23 -9.15 17.78
CA CYS A 62 7.08 -8.83 16.63
C CYS A 62 6.57 -7.60 15.86
N ARG A 63 6.37 -6.48 16.56
CA ARG A 63 6.00 -5.19 15.97
C ARG A 63 6.95 -4.09 16.41
N SER A 64 7.45 -3.33 15.46
CA SER A 64 8.28 -2.16 15.63
C SER A 64 7.56 -0.92 15.10
N THR A 65 7.61 0.20 15.82
CA THR A 65 6.90 1.43 15.46
C THR A 65 7.85 2.60 15.65
N TYR A 66 7.94 3.46 14.63
CA TYR A 66 8.71 4.68 14.66
C TYR A 66 7.81 5.86 14.32
N MET A 67 7.81 6.87 15.18
CA MET A 67 7.03 8.10 15.00
C MET A 67 7.95 9.28 15.27
N LYS A 68 7.85 10.31 14.44
CA LYS A 68 8.67 11.52 14.57
C LYS A 68 7.89 12.70 14.04
N HIS A 69 7.98 13.85 14.69
CA HIS A 69 7.44 15.09 14.13
C HIS A 69 8.30 15.57 12.95
N VAL A 70 7.70 15.62 11.75
CA VAL A 70 8.31 16.14 10.52
C VAL A 70 7.25 16.78 9.61
N TYR A 71 7.70 17.54 8.59
CA TYR A 71 6.84 18.17 7.60
C TYR A 71 7.16 17.70 6.17
N ASP A 72 7.34 16.38 6.00
CA ASP A 72 7.71 15.79 4.71
C ASP A 72 6.55 15.77 3.70
N PHE A 73 5.34 15.46 4.18
CA PHE A 73 4.10 15.56 3.43
C PHE A 73 2.95 15.78 4.42
N TYR A 74 2.10 16.77 4.15
CA TYR A 74 0.98 17.13 5.01
C TYR A 74 -0.08 17.91 4.24
N LYS A 75 -1.30 18.04 4.80
CA LYS A 75 -2.44 18.74 4.17
C LYS A 75 -2.89 19.93 5.04
N PRO A 76 -2.15 21.05 5.04
CA PRO A 76 -2.45 22.19 5.90
C PRO A 76 -3.58 23.07 5.35
N ASN A 77 -3.77 23.11 4.03
CA ASN A 77 -4.82 23.89 3.39
C ASN A 77 -6.12 23.09 3.33
N LEU A 78 -7.04 23.39 4.25
CA LEU A 78 -8.31 22.68 4.38
C LEU A 78 -9.29 22.92 3.21
N SER A 79 -9.02 23.93 2.37
CA SER A 79 -9.83 24.25 1.18
C SER A 79 -9.30 23.59 -0.09
N SER A 80 -8.20 22.84 -0.01
CA SER A 80 -7.58 22.18 -1.17
C SER A 80 -7.46 20.68 -0.92
N PRO A 81 -7.72 19.83 -1.94
CA PRO A 81 -7.50 18.40 -1.83
C PRO A 81 -6.01 18.02 -1.85
N TYR A 82 -5.15 18.95 -2.28
CA TYR A 82 -3.75 18.70 -2.57
C TYR A 82 -2.86 18.84 -1.32
N PRO A 83 -1.89 17.94 -1.16
CA PRO A 83 -0.89 18.03 -0.09
C PRO A 83 0.19 19.06 -0.41
N VAL A 84 0.81 19.60 0.65
CA VAL A 84 2.14 20.19 0.60
C VAL A 84 3.16 19.05 0.74
N VAL A 85 4.12 18.97 -0.17
CA VAL A 85 5.07 17.86 -0.25
C VAL A 85 6.48 18.38 -0.48
N ASP A 86 7.39 18.04 0.43
CA ASP A 86 8.83 18.09 0.18
C ASP A 86 9.28 16.69 -0.24
N GLY A 87 9.40 16.49 -1.56
CA GLY A 87 9.68 15.17 -2.13
C GLY A 87 11.02 14.58 -1.68
N GLN A 88 12.05 15.41 -1.49
CA GLN A 88 13.36 14.93 -1.03
C GLN A 88 13.30 14.53 0.44
N LEU A 89 12.71 15.39 1.28
CA LEU A 89 12.52 15.11 2.70
C LEU A 89 11.64 13.86 2.91
N SER A 90 10.62 13.66 2.08
CA SER A 90 9.73 12.48 2.16
C SER A 90 10.45 11.16 1.92
N VAL A 91 11.35 11.11 0.92
CA VAL A 91 12.18 9.92 0.68
C VAL A 91 13.16 9.68 1.84
N GLN A 92 13.76 10.73 2.39
CA GLN A 92 14.66 10.62 3.56
C GLN A 92 13.90 10.14 4.80
N CYS A 93 12.72 10.70 5.09
CA CYS A 93 11.87 10.31 6.21
C CYS A 93 11.40 8.86 6.09
N TYR A 94 10.97 8.43 4.90
CA TYR A 94 10.61 7.04 4.62
C TYR A 94 11.78 6.10 4.90
N THR A 95 12.97 6.43 4.40
CA THR A 95 14.19 5.60 4.55
C THR A 95 14.64 5.53 6.01
N SER A 96 14.65 6.66 6.72
CA SER A 96 14.97 6.72 8.16
C SER A 96 14.00 5.87 8.98
N ALA A 97 12.71 5.99 8.68
CA ALA A 97 11.66 5.23 9.35
C ALA A 97 11.78 3.73 9.09
N LEU A 98 12.23 3.35 7.89
CA LEU A 98 12.50 1.97 7.51
C LEU A 98 13.66 1.38 8.31
N ASP A 99 14.79 2.10 8.40
CA ASP A 99 15.97 1.67 9.18
C ASP A 99 15.63 1.49 10.66
N ALA A 100 14.96 2.48 11.26
CA ALA A 100 14.57 2.46 12.66
C ALA A 100 13.59 1.30 12.94
N CYS A 101 12.60 1.12 12.06
CA CYS A 101 11.62 0.06 12.21
C CYS A 101 12.26 -1.33 12.07
N TYR A 102 13.11 -1.55 11.06
CA TYR A 102 13.76 -2.82 10.82
C TYR A 102 14.72 -3.21 11.95
N THR A 103 15.57 -2.27 12.37
CA THR A 103 16.50 -2.49 13.50
C THR A 103 15.75 -2.95 14.76
N GLN A 104 14.70 -2.24 15.14
CA GLN A 104 13.92 -2.60 16.32
C GLN A 104 13.06 -3.86 16.11
N TYR A 105 12.56 -4.11 14.88
CA TYR A 105 11.85 -5.36 14.56
C TYR A 105 12.78 -6.56 14.76
N CYS A 106 13.98 -6.53 14.19
CA CYS A 106 14.96 -7.60 14.32
C CYS A 106 15.35 -7.84 15.78
N THR A 107 15.54 -6.76 16.56
CA THR A 107 15.80 -6.85 18.00
C THR A 107 14.68 -7.59 18.74
N LYS A 108 13.41 -7.18 18.53
CA LYS A 108 12.26 -7.81 19.19
C LYS A 108 12.06 -9.26 18.75
N ALA A 109 12.20 -9.54 17.45
CA ALA A 109 12.06 -10.88 16.91
C ALA A 109 13.15 -11.83 17.45
N GLN A 110 14.38 -11.33 17.64
CA GLN A 110 15.46 -12.09 18.28
C GLN A 110 15.13 -12.42 19.74
N MET A 111 14.69 -11.44 20.52
CA MET A 111 14.28 -11.63 21.93
C MET A 111 13.12 -12.63 22.08
N ASN A 112 12.17 -12.61 21.15
CA ASN A 112 11.07 -13.57 21.14
C ASN A 112 11.54 -14.99 20.82
N ASN A 113 12.49 -15.16 19.90
CA ASN A 113 13.09 -16.47 19.61
C ASN A 113 13.86 -17.03 20.82
N GLU A 114 14.60 -16.18 21.54
CA GLU A 114 15.31 -16.53 22.77
C GLU A 114 14.36 -16.97 23.89
N SER A 115 13.23 -16.29 24.05
CA SER A 115 12.26 -16.59 25.10
C SER A 115 11.50 -17.91 24.89
N HIS A 116 11.44 -18.41 23.64
CA HIS A 116 10.69 -19.62 23.27
C HIS A 116 11.56 -20.83 22.95
N SER A 117 12.88 -20.72 22.89
CA SER A 117 13.78 -21.83 22.58
C SER A 117 14.80 -22.09 23.69
N ASN A 118 14.76 -23.30 24.28
CA ASN A 118 15.84 -23.84 25.13
C ASN A 118 17.07 -24.27 24.31
N GLN A 119 17.21 -23.80 23.07
CA GLN A 119 18.28 -24.20 22.14
C GLN A 119 19.28 -23.07 21.96
N SER A 120 20.56 -23.42 22.04
CA SER A 120 21.70 -22.51 22.00
C SER A 120 21.98 -21.84 20.63
N SER A 121 21.16 -22.10 19.61
CA SER A 121 21.28 -21.51 18.27
C SER A 121 20.03 -20.71 17.92
N VAL A 122 19.97 -19.48 18.40
CA VAL A 122 18.90 -18.54 18.03
C VAL A 122 19.09 -18.17 16.56
N ASN A 123 18.14 -18.53 15.70
CA ASN A 123 18.18 -18.18 14.28
C ASN A 123 18.14 -16.65 14.12
N GLU A 124 19.21 -16.10 13.55
CA GLU A 124 19.35 -14.69 13.21
C GLU A 124 18.19 -14.23 12.31
N VAL A 125 17.50 -13.15 12.70
CA VAL A 125 16.41 -12.56 11.90
C VAL A 125 16.99 -11.59 10.86
N ASN A 126 16.87 -11.95 9.59
CA ASN A 126 17.41 -11.20 8.45
C ASN A 126 16.51 -11.37 7.21
N LEU A 127 16.85 -10.79 6.06
CA LEU A 127 15.98 -10.84 4.87
C LEU A 127 15.72 -12.28 4.36
N SER A 128 16.61 -13.24 4.64
CA SER A 128 16.41 -14.64 4.27
C SER A 128 15.28 -15.31 5.08
N THR A 129 14.99 -14.80 6.28
CA THR A 129 13.93 -15.30 7.18
C THR A 129 12.52 -15.15 6.60
N PHE A 130 12.31 -14.19 5.70
CA PHE A 130 10.98 -13.86 5.17
C PHE A 130 10.75 -14.49 3.79
N ALA A 131 9.57 -15.07 3.56
CA ALA A 131 9.14 -15.49 2.23
C ALA A 131 8.78 -14.29 1.34
N GLY A 132 8.19 -13.24 1.92
CA GLY A 132 7.84 -12.01 1.23
C GLY A 132 8.14 -10.79 2.09
N ILE A 133 8.46 -9.68 1.42
CA ILE A 133 8.71 -8.38 2.05
C ILE A 133 7.89 -7.37 1.26
N VAL A 134 6.85 -6.82 1.90
CA VAL A 134 5.92 -5.88 1.27
C VAL A 134 5.98 -4.52 1.96
N PHE A 135 5.81 -3.48 1.16
CA PHE A 135 6.00 -2.10 1.57
C PHE A 135 4.76 -1.28 1.25
N HIS A 136 4.53 -0.22 2.00
CA HIS A 136 3.78 0.92 1.47
C HIS A 136 4.47 1.37 0.18
N THR A 137 3.71 1.45 -0.92
CA THR A 137 4.25 1.70 -2.25
C THR A 137 3.67 2.99 -2.83
N PRO A 138 4.30 4.16 -2.59
CA PRO A 138 3.98 5.40 -3.29
C PRO A 138 4.27 5.31 -4.79
N TYR A 139 5.37 4.65 -5.14
CA TYR A 139 5.76 4.32 -6.50
C TYR A 139 6.78 3.17 -6.46
N VAL A 140 6.82 2.38 -7.53
CA VAL A 140 7.54 1.10 -7.55
C VAL A 140 9.06 1.24 -7.41
N LYS A 141 9.66 2.35 -7.84
CA LYS A 141 11.09 2.56 -7.67
C LYS A 141 11.49 2.71 -6.20
N LEU A 142 10.62 3.26 -5.35
CA LEU A 142 10.91 3.42 -3.92
C LEU A 142 10.99 2.06 -3.22
N THR A 143 10.20 1.07 -3.63
CA THR A 143 10.22 -0.27 -2.99
C THR A 143 11.49 -1.03 -3.31
N GLN A 144 12.01 -0.91 -4.54
CA GLN A 144 13.33 -1.46 -4.89
C GLN A 144 14.44 -0.84 -4.03
N LYS A 145 14.43 0.49 -3.88
CA LYS A 145 15.37 1.21 -2.98
C LYS A 145 15.21 0.80 -1.52
N SER A 146 13.97 0.57 -1.08
CA SER A 146 13.66 0.16 0.28
C SER A 146 14.26 -1.21 0.59
N LEU A 147 14.12 -2.18 -0.32
CA LEU A 147 14.74 -3.49 -0.10
C LEU A 147 16.26 -3.42 -0.14
N SER A 148 16.85 -2.66 -1.06
CA SER A 148 18.31 -2.49 -1.07
C SER A 148 18.81 -1.82 0.21
N ARG A 149 17.99 -0.96 0.82
CA ARG A 149 18.28 -0.38 2.14
C ARG A 149 18.21 -1.40 3.27
N LEU A 150 17.22 -2.29 3.28
CA LEU A 150 17.18 -3.41 4.24
C LEU A 150 18.38 -4.34 4.06
N TYR A 151 18.82 -4.56 2.82
CA TYR A 151 20.01 -5.36 2.52
C TYR A 151 21.27 -4.71 3.12
N LEU A 152 21.42 -3.38 3.02
CA LEU A 152 22.48 -2.65 3.71
C LEU A 152 22.43 -2.82 5.24
N ASN A 153 21.24 -2.78 5.84
CA ASN A 153 21.09 -3.02 7.28
C ASN A 153 21.63 -4.41 7.65
N ASP A 154 21.32 -5.44 6.87
CA ASP A 154 21.83 -6.80 7.11
C ASP A 154 23.34 -6.91 6.89
N ILE A 155 23.91 -6.20 5.91
CA ILE A 155 25.37 -6.12 5.71
C ILE A 155 26.04 -5.49 6.94
N ILE A 156 25.54 -4.36 7.44
CA ILE A 156 26.11 -3.64 8.58
C ILE A 156 26.00 -4.49 9.86
N ARG A 157 24.90 -5.22 10.03
CA ARG A 157 24.75 -6.21 11.11
C ARG A 157 25.71 -7.39 10.94
N GLY A 158 26.15 -7.66 9.71
CA GLY A 158 27.04 -8.78 9.36
C GLY A 158 26.29 -10.10 9.38
N CYS A 159 25.08 -10.11 8.82
CA CYS A 159 24.24 -11.29 8.80
C CYS A 159 24.89 -12.44 8.03
N SER A 160 24.72 -13.65 8.52
CA SER A 160 25.42 -14.86 8.07
C SER A 160 25.28 -15.17 6.56
N TYR A 161 24.16 -14.79 5.95
CA TYR A 161 23.90 -15.03 4.52
C TYR A 161 24.53 -13.98 3.59
N ILE A 162 25.07 -12.89 4.13
CA ILE A 162 25.72 -11.84 3.36
C ILE A 162 27.14 -12.30 2.97
N PRO A 163 27.55 -12.19 1.69
CA PRO A 163 28.92 -12.50 1.28
C PRO A 163 29.98 -11.70 2.05
N SER A 164 31.02 -12.37 2.56
CA SER A 164 32.11 -11.74 3.35
C SER A 164 32.72 -10.49 2.69
N PRO A 165 32.97 -10.44 1.37
CA PRO A 165 33.51 -9.24 0.73
C PRO A 165 32.61 -8.00 0.88
N LEU A 166 31.29 -8.17 0.94
CA LEU A 166 30.35 -7.06 1.17
C LEU A 166 30.37 -6.61 2.63
N VAL A 167 30.43 -7.56 3.58
CA VAL A 167 30.58 -7.24 5.01
C VAL A 167 31.87 -6.45 5.23
N GLU A 168 32.99 -6.92 4.70
CA GLU A 168 34.29 -6.24 4.80
C GLU A 168 34.31 -4.86 4.14
N LYS A 169 33.57 -4.69 3.03
CA LYS A 169 33.46 -3.41 2.32
C LYS A 169 32.69 -2.36 3.13
N TYR A 170 31.66 -2.75 3.87
CA TYR A 170 30.69 -1.79 4.42
C TYR A 170 30.55 -1.76 5.94
N LYS A 171 30.68 -2.91 6.62
CA LYS A 171 30.48 -3.00 8.08
C LYS A 171 31.54 -2.17 8.81
N GLY A 172 31.08 -1.27 9.68
CA GLY A 172 31.93 -0.33 10.42
C GLY A 172 32.53 0.80 9.57
N LYS A 173 32.20 0.89 8.28
CA LYS A 173 32.70 1.90 7.33
C LYS A 173 31.59 2.82 6.80
N ILE A 174 30.35 2.37 6.86
CA ILE A 174 29.16 3.14 6.48
C ILE A 174 28.30 3.39 7.71
N ASP A 175 27.86 4.63 7.84
CA ASP A 175 26.81 5.02 8.75
C ASP A 175 25.47 5.17 7.98
N LEU A 176 24.38 4.72 8.60
CA LEU A 176 23.07 4.71 7.94
C LEU A 176 22.59 6.15 7.69
N ASP A 177 22.72 7.06 8.65
CA ASP A 177 22.19 8.42 8.52
C ASP A 177 22.90 9.21 7.41
N SER A 178 24.23 9.14 7.37
CA SER A 178 25.05 9.82 6.36
C SER A 178 24.93 9.22 4.96
N SER A 179 24.55 7.93 4.83
CA SER A 179 24.45 7.25 3.54
C SER A 179 23.17 7.48 2.75
N MET A 180 22.18 8.20 3.31
CA MET A 180 20.85 8.37 2.69
C MET A 180 20.87 9.03 1.31
N ASN A 181 21.88 9.86 1.02
CA ASN A 181 22.01 10.58 -0.25
C ASN A 181 23.15 10.05 -1.14
N ASP A 182 23.77 8.93 -0.76
CA ASP A 182 24.85 8.32 -1.55
C ASP A 182 24.26 7.52 -2.74
N LYS A 183 24.27 8.15 -3.91
CA LYS A 183 23.73 7.57 -5.15
C LYS A 183 24.58 6.40 -5.68
N GLU A 184 25.88 6.39 -5.41
CA GLU A 184 26.75 5.30 -5.87
C GLU A 184 26.51 4.04 -5.04
N LEU A 185 26.42 4.21 -3.71
CA LEU A 185 26.02 3.16 -2.80
C LEU A 185 24.63 2.63 -3.12
N GLU A 186 23.65 3.52 -3.36
CA GLU A 186 22.28 3.12 -3.74
C GLU A 186 22.30 2.24 -4.99
N ARG A 187 23.03 2.64 -6.03
CA ARG A 187 23.13 1.88 -7.29
C ARG A 187 23.76 0.51 -7.05
N ASP A 188 24.87 0.44 -6.32
CA ASP A 188 25.56 -0.83 -6.04
C ASP A 188 24.65 -1.76 -5.23
N LEU A 189 23.99 -1.27 -4.19
CA LEU A 189 23.08 -2.06 -3.36
C LEU A 189 21.84 -2.54 -4.12
N ILE A 190 21.29 -1.74 -5.03
CA ILE A 190 20.19 -2.18 -5.91
C ILE A 190 20.65 -3.37 -6.77
N GLU A 191 21.86 -3.31 -7.31
CA GLU A 191 22.41 -4.41 -8.10
C GLU A 191 22.63 -5.67 -7.24
N LYS A 192 23.28 -5.52 -6.07
CA LYS A 192 23.59 -6.66 -5.19
C LYS A 192 22.36 -7.29 -4.53
N SER A 193 21.29 -6.53 -4.32
CA SER A 193 20.04 -7.03 -3.75
C SER A 193 19.00 -7.47 -4.80
N ARG A 194 19.33 -7.43 -6.09
CA ARG A 194 18.40 -7.69 -7.20
C ARG A 194 17.66 -9.02 -7.07
N GLU A 195 18.38 -10.11 -6.79
CA GLU A 195 17.76 -11.43 -6.66
C GLU A 195 16.78 -11.49 -5.48
N VAL A 196 17.16 -10.92 -4.34
CA VAL A 196 16.29 -10.81 -3.17
C VAL A 196 15.04 -9.99 -3.49
N TYR A 197 15.17 -8.93 -4.29
CA TYR A 197 14.07 -8.10 -4.76
C TYR A 197 13.10 -8.85 -5.65
N GLU A 198 13.62 -9.52 -6.68
CA GLU A 198 12.84 -10.29 -7.64
C GLU A 198 12.05 -11.41 -6.95
N GLN A 199 12.64 -12.06 -5.94
CA GLN A 199 11.99 -13.16 -5.22
C GLN A 199 11.01 -12.69 -4.15
N LYS A 200 11.37 -11.70 -3.33
CA LYS A 200 10.64 -11.38 -2.09
C LYS A 200 9.76 -10.15 -2.18
N THR A 201 10.01 -9.22 -3.10
CA THR A 201 9.32 -7.91 -3.14
C THR A 201 8.57 -7.69 -4.45
N LEU A 202 9.21 -7.94 -5.60
CA LEU A 202 8.61 -7.74 -6.92
C LEU A 202 7.24 -8.42 -7.11
N PRO A 203 6.99 -9.65 -6.61
CA PRO A 203 5.68 -10.28 -6.74
C PRO A 203 4.57 -9.52 -5.98
N GLY A 204 4.94 -8.64 -5.05
CA GLY A 204 4.04 -7.76 -4.30
C GLY A 204 3.72 -6.42 -5.00
N LEU A 205 4.12 -6.19 -6.25
CA LEU A 205 4.00 -4.86 -6.88
C LEU A 205 2.93 -4.75 -7.97
N TYR A 206 2.23 -5.82 -8.33
CA TYR A 206 1.30 -5.83 -9.47
C TYR A 206 0.23 -4.73 -9.36
N PHE A 207 -0.46 -4.61 -8.22
CA PHE A 207 -1.49 -3.60 -8.07
C PHE A 207 -0.92 -2.18 -8.06
N SER A 208 0.21 -1.94 -7.38
CA SER A 208 0.86 -0.63 -7.36
C SER A 208 1.34 -0.18 -8.74
N GLN A 209 1.77 -1.11 -9.59
CA GLN A 209 2.14 -0.86 -10.99
C GLN A 209 0.94 -0.42 -11.84
N ASN A 210 -0.25 -0.95 -11.54
CA ASN A 210 -1.43 -0.79 -12.37
C ASN A 210 -2.46 0.23 -11.84
N MET A 211 -2.39 0.59 -10.54
CA MET A 211 -3.34 1.47 -9.86
C MET A 211 -2.69 2.70 -9.20
N GLY A 212 -1.35 2.76 -9.18
CA GLY A 212 -0.61 3.86 -8.54
C GLY A 212 -0.72 3.84 -7.01
N ASN A 213 -0.50 5.00 -6.38
CA ASN A 213 -0.52 5.11 -4.92
C ASN A 213 -1.95 5.14 -4.40
N MET A 214 -2.32 4.13 -3.62
CA MET A 214 -3.63 4.09 -2.97
C MET A 214 -3.63 4.70 -1.56
N TYR A 215 -2.50 5.24 -1.06
CA TYR A 215 -2.30 5.63 0.34
C TYR A 215 -2.53 4.47 1.33
N THR A 216 -3.54 4.54 2.19
CA THR A 216 -3.70 3.60 3.32
C THR A 216 -3.86 2.12 2.95
N PRO A 217 -4.47 1.73 1.82
CA PRO A 217 -4.54 0.35 1.34
C PRO A 217 -3.24 -0.14 0.70
N SER A 218 -2.31 0.75 0.31
CA SER A 218 -1.20 0.42 -0.60
C SER A 218 -0.36 -0.77 -0.13
N VAL A 219 0.03 -0.84 1.15
CA VAL A 219 0.79 -1.99 1.69
C VAL A 219 -0.01 -3.30 1.66
N TYR A 220 -1.34 -3.22 1.78
CA TYR A 220 -2.22 -4.40 1.76
C TYR A 220 -2.48 -4.89 0.35
N TYR A 221 -2.57 -4.00 -0.62
CA TYR A 221 -2.55 -4.38 -2.02
C TYR A 221 -1.22 -5.02 -2.41
N SER A 222 -0.10 -4.57 -1.82
CA SER A 222 1.17 -5.27 -1.99
C SER A 222 1.17 -6.67 -1.38
N LEU A 223 0.57 -6.84 -0.19
CA LEU A 223 0.34 -8.16 0.39
C LEU A 223 -0.53 -9.03 -0.52
N PHE A 224 -1.67 -8.52 -1.00
CA PHE A 224 -2.58 -9.27 -1.88
C PHE A 224 -1.88 -9.71 -3.16
N SER A 225 -1.12 -8.82 -3.78
CA SER A 225 -0.30 -9.12 -4.95
C SER A 225 0.64 -10.29 -4.65
N PHE A 226 1.42 -10.20 -3.57
CA PHE A 226 2.39 -11.23 -3.18
C PHE A 226 1.74 -12.58 -2.90
N LEU A 227 0.60 -12.60 -2.18
CA LEU A 227 -0.13 -13.83 -1.90
C LEU A 227 -0.68 -14.45 -3.19
N SER A 228 -1.22 -13.64 -4.11
CA SER A 228 -1.81 -14.10 -5.36
C SER A 228 -0.79 -14.60 -6.38
N SER A 229 0.46 -14.15 -6.29
CA SER A 229 1.55 -14.58 -7.17
C SER A 229 2.07 -15.98 -6.83
N GLN A 230 1.83 -16.47 -5.61
CA GLN A 230 2.22 -17.83 -5.24
C GLN A 230 1.25 -18.83 -5.87
N THR A 231 1.78 -19.73 -6.70
CA THR A 231 0.99 -20.73 -7.43
C THR A 231 0.53 -21.89 -6.55
N ASN A 232 1.27 -22.16 -5.47
CA ASN A 232 0.97 -23.19 -4.48
C ASN A 232 0.95 -22.56 -3.08
N ASP A 233 -0.22 -22.54 -2.44
CA ASP A 233 -0.42 -21.98 -1.11
C ASP A 233 0.24 -22.81 0.00
N GLU A 234 0.47 -24.11 -0.20
CA GLU A 234 1.21 -24.95 0.74
C GLU A 234 2.63 -24.42 0.99
N GLN A 235 3.24 -23.76 -0.01
CA GLN A 235 4.57 -23.15 0.13
C GLN A 235 4.58 -21.93 1.06
N LEU A 236 3.43 -21.35 1.35
CA LEU A 236 3.30 -20.21 2.27
C LEU A 236 3.06 -20.65 3.72
N TYR A 237 2.61 -21.89 3.96
CA TYR A 237 2.29 -22.32 5.32
C TYR A 237 3.53 -22.37 6.23
N GLY A 238 3.41 -21.77 7.41
CA GLY A 238 4.51 -21.55 8.36
C GLY A 238 5.51 -20.47 7.94
N ARG A 239 5.36 -19.88 6.75
CA ARG A 239 6.28 -18.84 6.26
C ARG A 239 5.86 -17.46 6.77
N ARG A 240 6.88 -16.65 7.00
CA ARG A 240 6.77 -15.27 7.48
C ARG A 240 6.78 -14.28 6.33
N ILE A 241 5.89 -13.29 6.38
CA ILE A 241 5.90 -12.14 5.46
C ILE A 241 6.13 -10.88 6.30
N LEU A 242 7.10 -10.06 5.91
CA LEU A 242 7.41 -8.78 6.53
C LEU A 242 6.59 -7.67 5.86
N LEU A 243 6.00 -6.78 6.65
CA LEU A 243 5.25 -5.63 6.18
C LEU A 243 5.86 -4.35 6.75
N PHE A 244 6.12 -3.37 5.89
CA PHE A 244 6.46 -2.01 6.29
C PHE A 244 5.35 -1.05 5.88
N SER A 245 4.66 -0.50 6.87
CA SER A 245 3.66 0.56 6.67
C SER A 245 4.27 1.91 7.04
N TYR A 246 4.06 2.90 6.18
CA TYR A 246 4.53 4.27 6.36
C TYR A 246 3.39 5.27 6.11
N GLY A 247 3.37 6.35 6.88
CA GLY A 247 2.59 7.55 6.61
C GLY A 247 3.39 8.79 7.03
N SER A 248 3.40 9.81 6.18
CA SER A 248 4.11 11.07 6.40
C SER A 248 3.58 11.86 7.60
N GLY A 249 4.43 12.73 8.15
CA GLY A 249 4.16 13.52 9.38
C GLY A 249 5.00 13.19 10.62
N LEU A 250 5.55 12.00 10.88
CA LEU A 250 5.39 10.67 10.29
C LEU A 250 5.03 9.64 11.37
N ALA A 251 4.37 8.58 10.94
CA ALA A 251 4.16 7.36 11.71
C ALA A 251 4.37 6.13 10.82
N SER A 252 5.21 5.20 11.26
CA SER A 252 5.49 3.96 10.56
C SER A 252 5.44 2.76 11.50
N SER A 253 5.24 1.58 10.92
CA SER A 253 5.37 0.33 11.65
C SER A 253 5.85 -0.78 10.74
N MET A 254 6.78 -1.57 11.27
CA MET A 254 7.18 -2.84 10.69
C MET A 254 6.69 -3.98 11.57
N TYR A 255 6.05 -4.96 10.95
CA TYR A 255 5.45 -6.09 11.61
C TYR A 255 5.43 -7.26 10.64
N SER A 256 5.11 -8.44 11.15
CA SER A 256 5.07 -9.64 10.34
C SER A 256 3.80 -10.43 10.55
N ILE A 257 3.52 -11.25 9.54
CA ILE A 257 2.43 -12.22 9.54
C ILE A 257 2.98 -13.59 9.20
N ILE A 258 2.30 -14.63 9.69
CA ILE A 258 2.51 -16.02 9.32
C ILE A 258 1.27 -16.54 8.62
N CYS A 259 1.46 -17.15 7.45
CA CYS A 259 0.40 -17.90 6.79
C CYS A 259 0.30 -19.30 7.41
N ARG A 260 -0.91 -19.78 7.67
CA ARG A 260 -1.14 -21.13 8.22
C ARG A 260 -2.25 -21.85 7.49
N LYS A 261 -2.16 -23.17 7.49
CA LYS A 261 -3.25 -24.03 7.04
C LYS A 261 -4.36 -23.99 8.10
N VAL A 262 -5.59 -23.79 7.65
CA VAL A 262 -6.77 -23.81 8.51
C VAL A 262 -7.64 -24.97 8.08
N HIS A 263 -7.98 -25.84 9.02
CA HIS A 263 -8.92 -26.93 8.83
C HIS A 263 -10.33 -26.44 9.20
N ASP A 264 -11.34 -26.90 8.47
CA ASP A 264 -12.76 -26.66 8.79
C ASP A 264 -13.20 -25.18 8.85
N SER A 265 -12.59 -24.33 8.03
CA SER A 265 -12.97 -22.92 7.88
C SER A 265 -13.18 -22.56 6.42
N ARG A 266 -14.21 -21.75 6.14
CA ARG A 266 -14.40 -21.12 4.81
C ARG A 266 -13.38 -20.02 4.53
N PHE A 267 -12.67 -19.54 5.56
CA PHE A 267 -11.66 -18.50 5.45
C PHE A 267 -10.28 -19.15 5.27
N THR A 268 -9.97 -19.55 4.04
CA THR A 268 -8.70 -20.18 3.67
C THR A 268 -7.81 -19.22 2.87
N LEU A 269 -6.51 -19.53 2.81
CA LEU A 269 -5.58 -18.77 1.98
C LEU A 269 -5.94 -18.88 0.49
N ALA A 270 -6.34 -20.07 0.03
CA ALA A 270 -6.83 -20.30 -1.32
C ALA A 270 -8.05 -19.42 -1.67
N GLN A 271 -9.00 -19.23 -0.73
CA GLN A 271 -10.16 -18.37 -0.97
C GLN A 271 -9.77 -16.89 -1.06
N ILE A 272 -8.82 -16.43 -0.23
CA ILE A 272 -8.24 -15.08 -0.33
C ILE A 272 -7.57 -14.91 -1.71
N GLN A 273 -6.72 -15.84 -2.12
CA GLN A 273 -6.05 -15.81 -3.42
C GLN A 273 -7.05 -15.79 -4.58
N LYS A 274 -8.14 -16.57 -4.49
CA LYS A 274 -9.22 -16.58 -5.49
C LYS A 274 -9.87 -15.20 -5.62
N SER A 275 -10.22 -14.57 -4.49
CA SER A 275 -10.81 -13.21 -4.49
C SER A 275 -9.84 -12.16 -5.06
N VAL A 276 -8.55 -12.26 -4.75
CA VAL A 276 -7.53 -11.35 -5.31
C VAL A 276 -7.34 -11.57 -6.81
N LYS A 277 -7.31 -12.83 -7.28
CA LYS A 277 -7.22 -13.17 -8.71
C LYS A 277 -8.42 -12.64 -9.49
N GLN A 278 -9.62 -12.68 -8.91
CA GLN A 278 -10.81 -12.06 -9.50
C GLN A 278 -10.65 -10.53 -9.60
N ALA A 279 -10.19 -9.87 -8.54
CA ALA A 279 -9.93 -8.43 -8.57
C ALA A 279 -8.89 -8.04 -9.63
N ARG A 280 -7.84 -8.86 -9.78
CA ARG A 280 -6.85 -8.73 -10.85
C ARG A 280 -7.46 -8.89 -12.25
N HIS A 281 -8.31 -9.89 -12.45
CA HIS A 281 -9.02 -10.08 -13.71
C HIS A 281 -9.88 -8.86 -14.09
N ILE A 282 -10.58 -8.27 -13.12
CA ILE A 282 -11.34 -7.02 -13.31
C ILE A 282 -10.39 -5.86 -13.67
N LEU A 283 -9.23 -5.78 -13.01
CA LEU A 283 -8.26 -4.73 -13.29
C LEU A 283 -7.69 -4.81 -14.72
N ASP A 284 -7.38 -6.03 -15.19
CA ASP A 284 -6.77 -6.30 -16.49
C ASP A 284 -7.76 -6.16 -17.65
N ASN A 285 -9.02 -6.57 -17.48
CA ASN A 285 -9.94 -6.75 -18.60
C ASN A 285 -11.10 -5.76 -18.64
N GLU A 286 -11.32 -5.04 -17.55
CA GLU A 286 -12.60 -4.37 -17.30
C GLU A 286 -12.42 -2.87 -17.02
N ARG A 287 -11.19 -2.35 -16.97
CA ARG A 287 -10.92 -0.91 -16.91
C ARG A 287 -10.95 -0.30 -18.30
N THR A 288 -11.31 0.98 -18.32
CA THR A 288 -11.19 1.82 -19.51
C THR A 288 -10.02 2.77 -19.39
N GLU A 289 -9.16 2.73 -20.39
CA GLU A 289 -8.11 3.73 -20.58
C GLU A 289 -8.73 5.05 -21.05
N LEU A 290 -8.24 6.16 -20.51
CA LEU A 290 -8.61 7.51 -20.92
C LEU A 290 -7.38 8.23 -21.44
N GLU A 291 -7.55 8.99 -22.52
CA GLU A 291 -6.52 9.92 -23.00
C GLU A 291 -6.04 10.84 -21.85
N PRO A 292 -4.73 11.14 -21.76
CA PRO A 292 -4.19 12.02 -20.72
C PRO A 292 -4.90 13.37 -20.58
N ASP A 293 -5.29 13.98 -21.70
CA ASP A 293 -6.01 15.27 -21.70
C ASP A 293 -7.39 15.17 -21.05
N LEU A 294 -8.12 14.06 -21.25
CA LEU A 294 -9.41 13.83 -20.59
C LEU A 294 -9.21 13.61 -19.09
N MET A 295 -8.17 12.88 -18.69
CA MET A 295 -7.83 12.69 -17.29
C MET A 295 -7.49 14.02 -16.60
N ASP A 296 -6.73 14.89 -17.26
CA ASP A 296 -6.42 16.23 -16.74
C ASP A 296 -7.69 17.07 -16.58
N LYS A 297 -8.63 17.03 -17.54
CA LYS A 297 -9.94 17.71 -17.42
C LYS A 297 -10.77 17.18 -16.24
N LEU A 298 -10.81 15.86 -16.03
CA LEU A 298 -11.52 15.24 -14.91
C LEU A 298 -10.91 15.63 -13.55
N LEU A 299 -9.59 15.73 -13.47
CA LEU A 299 -8.90 16.18 -12.27
C LEU A 299 -9.19 17.66 -11.97
N LEU A 300 -9.23 18.52 -12.99
CA LEU A 300 -9.59 19.93 -12.85
C LEU A 300 -11.05 20.10 -12.41
N GLU A 301 -11.98 19.39 -13.05
CA GLU A 301 -13.38 19.40 -12.64
C GLU A 301 -13.52 18.93 -11.18
N ARG A 302 -12.82 17.88 -10.77
CA ARG A 302 -12.81 17.43 -9.38
C ARG A 302 -12.37 18.54 -8.42
N GLU A 303 -11.32 19.29 -8.76
CA GLU A 303 -10.84 20.42 -7.97
C GLU A 303 -11.89 21.53 -7.88
N GLU A 304 -12.52 21.88 -9.00
CA GLU A 304 -13.57 22.89 -9.05
C GLU A 304 -14.82 22.51 -8.26
N LYS A 305 -15.17 21.22 -8.21
CA LYS A 305 -16.34 20.72 -7.46
C LYS A 305 -16.01 20.38 -6.01
N ASP A 306 -14.73 20.40 -5.62
CA ASP A 306 -14.35 20.10 -4.25
C ASP A 306 -14.96 21.15 -3.30
N HIS A 307 -15.46 20.68 -2.15
CA HIS A 307 -16.16 21.50 -1.17
C HIS A 307 -17.40 22.31 -1.67
N LYS A 308 -17.92 22.06 -2.87
CA LYS A 308 -19.15 22.73 -3.37
C LYS A 308 -20.44 22.09 -2.84
N ALA A 309 -21.40 22.94 -2.49
CA ALA A 309 -22.77 22.57 -2.11
C ALA A 309 -23.74 23.72 -2.46
N PRO A 310 -24.95 23.44 -3.00
CA PRO A 310 -25.40 22.14 -3.48
C PRO A 310 -24.64 21.71 -4.74
N PHE A 311 -24.54 20.39 -4.97
CA PHE A 311 -23.83 19.82 -6.11
C PHE A 311 -24.48 18.51 -6.53
N THR A 312 -24.64 18.29 -7.84
CA THR A 312 -25.07 17.02 -8.42
C THR A 312 -24.04 16.64 -9.48
N PRO A 313 -23.38 15.47 -9.38
CA PRO A 313 -22.50 14.98 -10.44
C PRO A 313 -23.23 14.90 -11.77
N THR A 314 -22.62 15.46 -12.81
CA THR A 314 -23.17 15.55 -14.17
C THR A 314 -22.46 14.63 -15.17
N GLN A 315 -21.46 13.87 -14.71
CA GLN A 315 -20.72 12.95 -15.55
C GLN A 315 -21.63 11.82 -16.11
N PRO A 316 -21.32 11.28 -17.30
CA PRO A 316 -22.11 10.21 -17.92
C PRO A 316 -22.22 8.98 -17.00
N SER A 317 -23.44 8.55 -16.70
CA SER A 317 -23.69 7.39 -15.82
C SER A 317 -23.31 6.05 -16.48
N GLU A 318 -23.18 6.05 -17.79
CA GLU A 318 -22.79 4.93 -18.66
C GLU A 318 -21.41 4.36 -18.32
N VAL A 319 -20.58 5.14 -17.61
CA VAL A 319 -19.25 4.73 -17.13
C VAL A 319 -19.32 3.89 -15.84
N LEU A 320 -20.47 3.88 -15.16
CA LEU A 320 -20.70 3.06 -13.97
C LEU A 320 -21.12 1.65 -14.38
N LYS A 321 -20.66 0.66 -13.61
CA LYS A 321 -21.07 -0.74 -13.77
C LYS A 321 -22.09 -1.14 -12.72
N SER A 322 -22.83 -2.20 -13.02
CA SER A 322 -23.86 -2.71 -12.10
C SER A 322 -23.23 -3.05 -10.75
N GLY A 323 -23.81 -2.47 -9.69
CA GLY A 323 -23.37 -2.65 -8.33
C GLY A 323 -22.39 -1.61 -7.79
N ASN A 324 -21.84 -0.71 -8.62
CA ASN A 324 -21.06 0.42 -8.14
C ASN A 324 -21.90 1.34 -7.25
N MET A 325 -21.38 1.71 -6.08
CA MET A 325 -21.90 2.83 -5.30
C MET A 325 -21.33 4.13 -5.86
N TYR A 326 -22.15 5.14 -6.10
CA TYR A 326 -21.72 6.45 -6.59
C TYR A 326 -22.39 7.59 -5.81
N LEU A 327 -21.77 8.77 -5.85
CA LEU A 327 -22.35 9.99 -5.28
C LEU A 327 -23.48 10.46 -6.19
N GLN A 328 -24.70 10.48 -5.69
CA GLN A 328 -25.87 10.93 -6.43
C GLN A 328 -26.03 12.46 -6.33
N SER A 329 -25.88 13.01 -5.12
CA SER A 329 -25.96 14.46 -4.90
C SER A 329 -25.37 14.89 -3.55
N VAL A 330 -25.13 16.19 -3.43
CA VAL A 330 -24.78 16.91 -2.21
C VAL A 330 -25.77 18.05 -2.06
N ASP A 331 -26.50 18.12 -0.96
CA ASP A 331 -27.44 19.22 -0.74
C ASP A 331 -26.77 20.46 -0.14
N LYS A 332 -27.55 21.55 0.01
CA LYS A 332 -27.08 22.83 0.56
C LYS A 332 -26.49 22.77 1.98
N ASN A 333 -26.73 21.68 2.71
CA ASN A 333 -26.21 21.45 4.06
C ASN A 333 -25.05 20.43 4.03
N TYR A 334 -24.43 20.19 2.87
CA TYR A 334 -23.31 19.28 2.67
C TYR A 334 -23.63 17.79 2.96
N ARG A 335 -24.92 17.42 3.07
CA ARG A 335 -25.31 16.01 3.21
C ARG A 335 -25.15 15.31 1.86
N ARG A 336 -24.50 14.15 1.86
CA ARG A 336 -24.19 13.37 0.65
C ARG A 336 -25.15 12.20 0.51
N TYR A 337 -25.74 12.06 -0.67
CA TYR A 337 -26.64 10.95 -1.01
C TYR A 337 -25.94 10.03 -2.00
N TYR A 338 -26.05 8.72 -1.77
CA TYR A 338 -25.38 7.70 -2.56
C TYR A 338 -26.41 6.70 -3.07
N GLU A 339 -26.16 6.18 -4.27
CA GLU A 339 -27.00 5.17 -4.91
C GLU A 339 -26.15 4.02 -5.41
N LYS A 340 -26.75 2.83 -5.46
CA LYS A 340 -26.15 1.65 -6.09
C LYS A 340 -26.61 1.61 -7.54
N PHE A 341 -25.68 1.76 -8.47
CA PHE A 341 -26.00 1.70 -9.89
C PHE A 341 -26.54 0.32 -10.27
N SER A 342 -27.69 0.26 -10.95
CA SER A 342 -28.36 -0.98 -11.35
C SER A 342 -28.54 -1.11 -12.87
N GLY A 343 -27.93 -0.22 -13.66
CA GLY A 343 -27.97 -0.27 -15.12
C GLY A 343 -27.12 -1.40 -15.70
N ASN A 344 -27.48 -1.86 -16.89
CA ASN A 344 -26.80 -2.95 -17.59
C ASN A 344 -25.76 -2.40 -18.58
N ASN A 345 -24.68 -1.80 -18.03
CA ASN A 345 -23.61 -1.18 -18.81
C ASN A 345 -22.36 -2.07 -18.95
N ASP A 346 -22.46 -3.35 -18.60
CA ASP A 346 -21.31 -4.25 -18.52
C ASP A 346 -20.64 -4.52 -19.89
N THR A 347 -21.24 -4.07 -20.99
CA THR A 347 -20.76 -4.24 -22.38
C THR A 347 -20.29 -2.95 -23.05
N THR A 348 -20.25 -1.80 -22.35
CA THR A 348 -19.83 -0.53 -22.96
C THR A 348 -18.33 -0.57 -23.26
N ASP A 349 -17.95 -0.47 -24.54
CA ASP A 349 -16.54 -0.54 -24.94
C ASP A 349 -15.75 0.74 -24.62
N ASN A 350 -14.41 0.63 -24.59
CA ASN A 350 -13.52 1.73 -24.25
C ASN A 350 -13.71 2.96 -25.16
N LYS A 351 -13.97 2.74 -26.45
CA LYS A 351 -14.19 3.82 -27.43
C LYS A 351 -15.45 4.61 -27.09
N THR A 352 -16.48 3.93 -26.60
CA THR A 352 -17.74 4.56 -26.20
C THR A 352 -17.56 5.43 -24.96
N ILE A 353 -16.88 4.93 -23.91
CA ILE A 353 -16.62 5.73 -22.69
C ILE A 353 -15.76 6.96 -22.98
N GLN A 354 -14.72 6.81 -23.80
CA GLN A 354 -13.87 7.93 -24.19
C GLN A 354 -14.64 8.99 -24.99
N LYS A 355 -15.51 8.56 -25.89
CA LYS A 355 -16.42 9.44 -26.64
C LYS A 355 -17.38 10.17 -25.69
N LEU A 356 -17.99 9.46 -24.75
CA LEU A 356 -18.89 10.06 -23.75
C LEU A 356 -18.22 11.18 -22.94
N TYR A 357 -17.00 10.96 -22.45
CA TYR A 357 -16.26 12.02 -21.76
C TYR A 357 -15.84 13.17 -22.68
N THR A 358 -15.49 12.87 -23.94
CA THR A 358 -15.16 13.91 -24.92
C THR A 358 -16.37 14.80 -25.20
N GLU A 359 -17.54 14.23 -25.44
CA GLU A 359 -18.80 14.94 -25.66
C GLU A 359 -19.24 15.71 -24.40
N TYR A 360 -19.07 15.09 -23.22
CA TYR A 360 -19.30 15.73 -21.93
C TYR A 360 -18.50 17.03 -21.81
N PHE A 361 -17.18 17.00 -22.01
CA PHE A 361 -16.37 18.21 -21.92
C PHE A 361 -16.60 19.20 -23.07
N GLN A 362 -16.94 18.74 -24.28
CA GLN A 362 -17.30 19.65 -25.38
C GLN A 362 -18.54 20.47 -25.08
N THR A 363 -19.56 19.85 -24.48
CA THR A 363 -20.83 20.51 -24.12
C THR A 363 -20.73 21.39 -22.88
N HIS A 364 -19.80 21.08 -21.96
CA HIS A 364 -19.61 21.83 -20.72
C HIS A 364 -18.54 22.93 -20.83
N GLN A 365 -17.57 22.83 -21.75
CA GLN A 365 -16.59 23.90 -22.01
C GLN A 365 -17.17 25.08 -22.79
N THR A 366 -18.27 24.91 -23.53
CA THR A 366 -18.93 26.00 -24.28
C THR A 366 -19.68 26.99 -23.39
N ASN A 367 -19.91 26.67 -22.10
CA ASN A 367 -20.62 27.54 -21.17
C ASN A 367 -19.72 28.44 -20.31
N ASP A 368 -18.40 28.21 -20.29
CA ASP A 368 -17.46 29.02 -19.50
C ASP A 368 -16.79 30.16 -20.32
N ASN A 369 -16.99 30.20 -21.64
CA ASN A 369 -16.48 31.28 -22.51
C ASN A 369 -17.51 32.39 -22.81
N THR A 370 -18.66 32.41 -22.12
CA THR A 370 -19.75 33.38 -22.32
C THR A 370 -20.04 34.29 -21.12
N HIS A 371 -19.09 34.44 -20.19
CA HIS A 371 -19.20 35.41 -19.09
C HIS A 371 -18.01 36.35 -18.96
#